data_AF-A0A026VS94-F1
#
_entry.id   AF-A0A026VS94-F1
#
_cell.length_a   1.000
_cell.length_b   1.000
_cell.length_c   1.000
_cell.angle_alpha   90.00
_cell.angle_beta   90.00
_cell.angle_gamma   90.00
#
_symmetry.space_group_name_H-M   'P 1'
#
loop_
_entity.id
_entity.type
_entity.pdbx_description
1 polymer ?
#
loop_
_entity_poly.entity_id
_entity_poly.type
_entity_poly.pdbx_seq_one_letter_code
_entity_poly.pdbx_strand_id
1 'polypeptide(L)' 'EGVYICGNSSTSSGLTVTLTKETGSNDFALEPGALVLADQGCCCIDEFDKMCPQHQVK' A
#
# COMPACT_ATOMS: atom_id res chain seq x y z
N GLU A 1 -15.00 -7.02 3.69
CA GLU A 1 -14.30 -5.73 3.47
C GLU A 1 -13.58 -5.71 2.14
N GLY A 2 -13.64 -4.59 1.43
CA GLY A 2 -12.96 -4.41 0.15
C GLY A 2 -12.27 -3.05 0.11
N VAL A 3 -11.08 -3.01 -0.47
CA VAL A 3 -10.27 -1.79 -0.61
C VAL A 3 -10.17 -1.47 -2.10
N TYR A 4 -10.30 -0.19 -2.45
CA TYR A 4 -10.15 0.28 -3.83
C TYR A 4 -9.00 1.28 -3.91
N ILE A 5 -8.10 1.08 -4.87
CA ILE A 5 -6.93 1.95 -5.09
C ILE A 5 -6.80 2.25 -6.59
N CYS A 6 -6.55 3.52 -6.94
CA CYS A 6 -6.15 3.90 -8.30
C CYS A 6 -4.64 3.74 -8.49
N GLY A 7 -4.22 3.05 -9.55
CA GLY A 7 -2.83 2.73 -9.85
C GLY A 7 -1.93 3.97 -9.95
N ASN A 8 -2.43 5.06 -10.55
CA ASN A 8 -1.70 6.32 -10.64
C ASN A 8 -1.41 7.00 -9.28
N SER A 9 -2.24 6.73 -8.26
CA SER A 9 -2.08 7.27 -6.91
C SER A 9 -1.38 6.31 -5.94
N SER A 10 -1.03 5.11 -6.41
CA SER A 10 -0.48 4.05 -5.59
C SER A 10 1.04 4.15 -5.47
N THR A 11 1.56 3.69 -4.33
CA THR A 11 3.00 3.53 -4.09
C THR A 11 3.27 2.16 -3.48
N SER A 12 4.50 1.67 -3.59
CA SER A 12 4.88 0.37 -3.02
C SER A 12 4.61 0.29 -1.52
N SER A 13 4.99 1.33 -0.78
CA SER A 13 4.81 1.43 0.67
C SER A 13 3.35 1.64 1.06
N GLY A 14 2.57 2.35 0.23
CA GLY A 14 1.12 2.53 0.43
C GLY A 14 0.31 1.26 0.17
N LEU A 15 0.79 0.35 -0.69
CA LEU A 15 0.17 -0.96 -0.92
C LEU A 15 0.58 -1.99 0.15
N THR A 16 1.81 -1.93 0.64
CA THR A 16 2.39 -2.93 1.55
C THR A 16 2.39 -2.48 3.01
N VAL A 17 3.51 -1.95 3.52
CA VAL A 17 3.64 -1.43 4.87
C VAL A 17 4.62 -0.25 4.84
N THR A 18 4.43 0.69 5.75
CA THR A 18 5.37 1.80 5.96
C THR A 18 5.92 1.74 7.38
N LEU A 19 7.24 1.96 7.54
CA LEU A 19 7.86 2.12 8.85
C LEU A 19 7.89 3.62 9.19
N THR A 20 7.26 4.01 10.29
CA THR A 20 7.18 5.39 10.74
C THR A 20 7.91 5.53 12.06
N LYS A 21 8.75 6.57 12.21
CA LYS A 21 9.36 6.90 13.49
C LYS A 21 8.40 7.75 14.31
N GLU A 22 8.09 7.32 15.54
CA GLU A 22 7.23 8.10 16.41
C GLU A 22 7.92 9.40 16.87
N THR A 23 7.16 10.49 16.92
CA THR A 23 7.70 11.79 17.31
C THR A 23 7.77 11.86 18.83
N GLY A 24 8.97 11.80 19.40
CA GLY A 24 9.20 11.93 20.83
C GLY A 24 9.58 10.62 21.55
N SER A 25 9.39 9.47 20.90
CA SER A 25 10.02 8.20 21.29
C SER A 25 11.17 7.86 20.33
N ASN A 26 12.07 6.96 20.72
CA ASN A 26 13.06 6.38 19.80
C ASN A 26 12.53 5.08 19.17
N ASP A 27 11.21 4.91 19.17
CA ASP A 27 10.53 3.71 18.70
C ASP A 27 10.05 3.89 17.27
N PHE A 28 9.79 2.75 16.62
CA PHE A 28 9.25 2.68 15.28
C PHE A 28 7.90 1.98 15.31
N ALA A 29 6.97 2.49 14.51
CA ALA A 29 5.65 1.91 14.27
C ALA A 29 5.53 1.42 12.83
N LEU A 30 4.68 0.43 12.60
CA LEU A 30 4.33 -0.06 11.28
C LEU A 30 2.92 0.40 10.92
N GLU A 31 2.79 1.03 9.76
CA GLU A 31 1.51 1.44 9.19
C GLU A 31 1.10 0.46 8.07
N PRO A 32 -0.05 -0.22 8.21
CA PRO A 32 -0.53 -1.15 7.20
C PRO A 32 -0.96 -0.42 5.93
N GLY A 33 -0.53 -0.94 4.79
CA GLY A 33 -0.95 -0.49 3.47
C GLY A 33 -2.21 -1.20 2.97
N ALA A 34 -2.66 -0.79 1.79
CA ALA A 34 -3.95 -1.20 1.21
C ALA A 34 -4.15 -2.73 1.12
N LEU A 35 -3.12 -3.48 0.74
CA LEU A 35 -3.21 -4.95 0.62
C LEU A 35 -3.31 -5.63 1.98
N VAL A 36 -2.64 -5.08 3.01
CA VAL A 36 -2.70 -5.59 4.38
C VAL A 36 -4.07 -5.30 4.99
N LEU A 37 -4.63 -4.12 4.72
CA LEU A 37 -5.96 -3.73 5.17
C LEU A 37 -7.09 -4.55 4.51
N ALA A 38 -6.83 -5.08 3.31
CA ALA A 38 -7.75 -5.94 2.57
C ALA A 38 -7.64 -7.43 2.94
N ASP A 39 -6.97 -7.80 4.04
CA ASP A 39 -6.81 -9.19 4.45
C ASP A 39 -8.16 -9.94 4.50
N GLN A 40 -8.17 -11.16 3.95
CA GLN A 40 -9.37 -11.99 3.75
C GLN A 40 -10.51 -11.33 2.95
N GLY A 41 -10.25 -10.20 2.29
CA GLY A 41 -11.17 -9.46 1.43
C GLY A 41 -10.66 -9.34 -0.01
N CYS A 42 -11.11 -8.29 -0.70
CA CYS A 42 -10.65 -7.96 -2.04
C CYS A 42 -10.00 -6.58 -2.08
N CYS A 43 -8.79 -6.49 -2.62
CA CYS A 43 -8.18 -5.23 -3.01
C CYS A 43 -8.31 -5.04 -4.52
N CYS A 44 -9.21 -4.16 -4.94
CA CYS A 44 -9.40 -3.82 -6.34
C CYS A 44 -8.46 -2.69 -6.73
N ILE A 45 -7.67 -2.92 -7.78
CA ILE A 45 -6.75 -1.92 -8.33
C ILE A 45 -7.24 -1.52 -9.71
N ASP A 46 -7.54 -0.24 -9.86
CA ASP A 46 -7.84 0.37 -11.16
C ASP A 46 -6.57 0.96 -11.79
N GLU A 47 -6.57 1.17 -13.11
CA GLU A 47 -5.45 1.74 -13.86
C GLU A 47 -4.10 1.04 -13.55
N PHE A 48 -4.09 -0.29 -13.50
CA PHE A 48 -2.89 -1.05 -13.14
C PHE A 48 -1.69 -0.73 -14.06
N ASP A 49 -1.95 -0.38 -15.33
CA ASP A 49 -0.94 0.06 -16.29
C ASP A 49 -0.26 1.39 -15.92
N LYS A 50 -0.91 2.20 -15.07
CA LYS A 50 -0.40 3.49 -14.57
C LYS A 50 0.39 3.36 -13.27
N MET A 51 0.46 2.16 -12.67
CA MET A 51 1.38 1.92 -11.55
C MET A 51 2.84 2.08 -11.99
N CYS A 52 3.70 2.51 -11.07
CA CYS A 52 5.13 2.69 -11.36
C CYS A 52 5.75 1.43 -11.99
N PRO A 53 6.56 1.54 -13.07
CA PRO A 53 7.05 0.41 -13.85
C PRO A 53 7.81 -0.65 -13.04
N GLN A 54 8.40 -0.26 -11.90
CA GLN A 54 9.07 -1.19 -10.99
C GLN A 54 8.12 -2.26 -10.38
N HIS A 55 6.80 -2.12 -10.51
CA HIS A 55 5.79 -3.09 -10.02
C HIS A 55 5.09 -3.88 -11.13
N GLN A 56 5.42 -3.67 -12.41
CA GLN A 56 4.89 -4.54 -13.46
C GLN A 56 5.57 -5.91 -13.40
N VAL A 57 4.83 -6.91 -12.95
CA VAL A 57 5.19 -8.32 -13.18
C VAL A 57 4.96 -8.59 -14.66
N LYS A 58 6.04 -8.88 -15.39
CA LYS A 58 5.97 -9.27 -16.80
C LYS A 58 5.43 -10.69 -16.94
#